data_AF-A0A7L3WV65-F1
#
_entry.id   AF-A0A7L3WV65-F1
#
_cell.length_a   1.000
_cell.length_b   1.000
_cell.length_c   1.000
_cell.angle_alpha   90.00
_cell.angle_beta   90.00
_cell.angle_gamma   90.00
#
_symmetry.space_group_name_H-M   'P 1'
#
loop_
_entity.id
_entity.type
_entity.pdbx_description
1 polymer ?
#
loop_
_entity_poly.entity_id
_entity_poly.type
_entity_poly.pdbx_seq_one_letter_code
_entity_poly.pdbx_strand_id
1 'polypeptide(L)' 'AFLSKRASAEMVRRHKRNYVYDSSVAGVVRDPLEAKREVCELSPSCDELADQIGFQEAYRRFYGPV' A
#
# COMPACT_ATOMS: atom_id res chain seq x y z
N ALA A 1 -0.76 34.23 -23.89
CA ALA A 1 0.21 34.04 -22.79
C ALA A 1 1.29 33.07 -23.24
N PHE A 2 2.54 33.51 -23.40
CA PHE A 2 3.65 32.62 -23.79
C PHE A 2 4.25 32.01 -22.53
N LEU A 3 3.87 30.78 -22.21
CA LEU A 3 4.61 29.99 -21.22
C LEU A 3 6.03 29.80 -21.76
N SER A 4 7.00 30.40 -21.07
CA SER A 4 8.41 30.27 -21.42
C SER A 4 8.79 28.79 -21.45
N LYS A 5 9.58 28.36 -22.45
CA LYS A 5 10.04 26.96 -22.60
C LYS A 5 10.65 26.40 -21.31
N ARG A 6 11.24 27.28 -20.47
CA ARG A 6 11.77 26.94 -19.14
C ARG A 6 10.68 26.53 -18.15
N ALA A 7 9.55 27.24 -18.13
CA ALA A 7 8.41 26.93 -17.27
C ALA A 7 7.76 25.58 -17.67
N SER A 8 7.64 25.32 -18.98
CA SER A 8 7.16 24.02 -19.47
C SER A 8 8.10 22.87 -19.08
N ALA A 9 9.42 23.06 -19.22
CA ALA A 9 10.41 22.05 -18.83
C ALA A 9 10.45 21.81 -17.31
N GLU A 10 10.15 22.82 -16.50
CA GLU A 10 10.04 22.69 -15.05
C GLU A 10 8.79 21.92 -14.63
N MET A 11 7.63 22.20 -15.25
CA MET A 11 6.40 21.45 -15.00
C MET A 11 6.55 19.97 -15.37
N VAL A 12 7.17 19.66 -16.51
CA VAL A 12 7.44 18.26 -16.92
C VAL A 12 8.37 17.56 -15.92
N ARG A 13 9.44 18.24 -15.46
CA ARG A 13 10.34 17.69 -14.43
C ARG A 13 9.65 17.49 -13.08
N ARG A 14 8.72 18.37 -12.71
CA ARG A 14 7.91 18.24 -11.48
C ARG A 14 6.92 17.09 -11.60
N HIS A 15 6.24 16.96 -12.73
CA HIS A 15 5.29 15.89 -12.99
C HIS A 15 5.99 14.52 -13.01
N LYS A 16 7.16 14.42 -13.66
CA LYS A 16 8.00 13.21 -13.66
C LYS A 16 8.44 12.82 -12.25
N ARG A 17 8.86 13.79 -11.42
CA ARG A 17 9.21 13.54 -10.01
C ARG A 17 8.01 13.04 -9.21
N ASN A 18 6.82 13.60 -9.43
CA ASN A 18 5.61 13.18 -8.74
C ASN A 18 5.20 11.75 -9.13
N TYR A 19 5.27 11.42 -10.42
CA TYR A 19 4.97 10.08 -10.92
C TYR A 19 5.97 9.03 -10.42
N VAL A 20 7.27 9.36 -10.37
CA VAL A 20 8.28 8.45 -9.80
C VAL A 20 8.08 8.25 -8.31
N TYR A 21 7.69 9.29 -7.57
CA TYR A 21 7.39 9.18 -6.14
C TYR A 21 6.14 8.32 -5.90
N ASP A 22 5.05 8.58 -6.62
CA ASP A 22 3.80 7.80 -6.54
C ASP A 22 4.02 6.33 -6.94
N SER A 23 4.77 6.09 -8.02
CA SER A 23 5.15 4.75 -8.46
C SER A 23 6.12 4.05 -7.48
N SER A 24 6.94 4.80 -6.74
CA SER A 24 7.81 4.22 -5.70
C SER A 24 7.06 3.93 -4.40
N VAL A 25 5.98 4.66 -4.12
CA VAL A 25 5.05 4.38 -3.01
C VAL A 25 4.16 3.18 -3.34
N ALA A 26 3.67 3.08 -4.58
CA ALA A 26 2.95 1.90 -5.07
C ALA A 26 3.83 0.66 -5.24
N GLY A 27 5.16 0.86 -5.32
CA GLY A 27 6.18 -0.17 -5.48
C GLY A 27 6.85 -0.63 -4.18
N VAL A 28 6.43 -0.12 -3.02
CA VAL A 28 6.67 -0.79 -1.74
C VAL A 28 5.93 -2.11 -1.86
N VAL A 29 6.68 -3.18 -2.14
CA VAL A 29 6.20 -4.56 -2.25
C VAL A 29 5.05 -4.76 -1.27
N ARG A 30 3.79 -4.77 -1.77
CA ARG A 30 2.65 -5.14 -0.93
C ARG A 30 2.99 -6.52 -0.42
N ASP A 31 3.33 -6.60 0.86
CA ASP A 31 3.74 -7.85 1.45
C ASP A 31 2.61 -8.84 1.16
N PRO A 32 2.86 -10.06 0.65
CA PRO A 32 1.83 -11.07 0.55
C PRO A 32 1.02 -11.24 1.85
N LEU A 33 1.61 -10.87 2.99
CA LEU A 33 0.96 -10.79 4.29
C LEU A 33 -0.01 -9.60 4.43
N GLU A 34 0.23 -8.46 3.78
CA GLU A 34 -0.63 -7.28 3.82
C GLU A 34 -2.01 -7.56 3.21
N ALA A 35 -2.06 -8.27 2.06
CA ALA A 35 -3.32 -8.70 1.46
C ALA A 35 -4.13 -9.63 2.39
N LYS A 36 -3.44 -10.49 3.14
CA LYS A 36 -4.08 -11.38 4.11
C LYS A 36 -4.48 -10.63 5.39
N ARG A 37 -3.73 -9.60 5.75
CA ARG A 37 -4.03 -8.69 6.87
C ARG A 37 -5.32 -7.93 6.60
N GLU A 38 -5.49 -7.39 5.40
CA GLU A 38 -6.75 -6.77 4.97
C GLU A 38 -7.93 -7.75 5.08
N VAL A 39 -7.75 -9.03 4.72
CA VAL A 39 -8.81 -10.06 4.86
C VAL A 39 -9.16 -10.33 6.33
N CYS A 40 -8.18 -10.30 7.24
CA CYS A 40 -8.43 -10.47 8.68
C CYS A 40 -9.14 -9.24 9.27
N GLU A 41 -8.73 -8.03 8.89
CA GLU A 41 -9.36 -6.76 9.33
C GLU A 41 -10.82 -6.64 8.90
N LEU A 42 -11.22 -7.27 7.78
CA LEU A 42 -12.62 -7.33 7.35
C LEU A 42 -13.50 -8.22 8.22
N SER A 43 -12.92 -9.12 9.02
CA SER A 43 -13.65 -10.02 9.91
C SER A 43 -13.44 -9.61 11.36
N PRO A 44 -14.47 -9.09 12.07
CA PRO A 44 -14.30 -8.59 13.43
C PRO A 44 -13.75 -9.65 14.39
N SER A 45 -14.12 -10.92 14.18
CA SER A 45 -13.60 -12.05 14.96
C SER A 45 -12.12 -12.37 14.70
N CYS A 46 -11.63 -12.12 13.49
CA CYS A 46 -10.22 -12.31 13.15
C CYS A 46 -9.41 -11.13 13.67
N ASP A 47 -9.93 -9.91 13.53
CA ASP A 47 -9.32 -8.66 14.01
C ASP A 47 -9.12 -8.67 15.53
N GLU A 48 -10.18 -8.94 16.31
CA GLU A 48 -10.10 -9.05 17.78
C GLU A 48 -9.15 -10.17 18.24
N LEU A 49 -9.04 -11.25 17.45
CA LEU A 49 -8.11 -12.33 17.75
C LEU A 49 -6.67 -11.93 17.38
N ALA A 50 -6.47 -11.21 16.28
CA ALA A 50 -5.18 -10.71 15.84
C ALA A 50 -4.56 -9.76 16.88
N ASP A 51 -5.37 -9.00 17.60
CA ASP A 51 -4.91 -8.17 18.72
C ASP A 51 -4.39 -8.98 19.92
N GLN A 52 -4.89 -10.20 20.11
CA GLN A 52 -4.51 -11.06 21.24
C GLN A 52 -3.31 -11.95 20.93
N ILE A 53 -3.28 -12.54 19.72
CA ILE A 53 -2.30 -13.58 19.36
C ILE A 53 -1.44 -13.24 18.15
N GLY A 54 -1.69 -12.10 17.50
CA GLY A 54 -1.04 -11.68 16.27
C GLY A 54 -1.78 -12.14 15.00
N PHE A 55 -1.70 -11.31 13.96
CA PHE A 55 -2.39 -11.52 12.68
C PHE A 55 -2.08 -12.88 12.02
N GLN A 56 -0.82 -13.31 11.95
CA GLN A 56 -0.46 -14.56 11.27
C GLN A 56 -1.17 -15.77 11.89
N GLU A 57 -1.23 -15.82 13.23
CA GLU A 57 -1.85 -16.94 13.94
C GLU A 57 -3.38 -16.83 13.93
N ALA A 58 -3.94 -15.62 14.02
CA ALA A 58 -5.37 -15.39 13.86
C ALA A 58 -5.85 -15.79 12.45
N TYR A 59 -5.18 -15.31 11.42
CA TYR A 59 -5.46 -15.66 10.02
C TYR A 59 -5.36 -17.17 9.80
N ARG A 60 -4.34 -17.83 10.38
CA ARG A 60 -4.17 -19.29 10.29
C ARG A 60 -5.37 -20.07 10.82
N ARG A 61 -5.99 -19.60 11.90
CA ARG A 61 -7.15 -20.26 12.52
C ARG A 61 -8.44 -20.08 11.74
N PHE A 62 -8.62 -18.95 11.07
CA PHE A 62 -9.84 -18.64 10.31
C PHE A 62 -9.76 -19.08 8.84
N TYR A 63 -8.61 -18.88 8.20
CA TYR A 63 -8.44 -19.02 6.75
C TYR A 63 -7.43 -20.11 6.35
N GLY A 64 -6.73 -20.72 7.31
CA GLY A 64 -5.71 -21.73 7.04
C GLY A 64 -4.31 -21.15 6.86
N PRO A 65 -3.31 -21.98 6.55
CA PRO A 65 -1.91 -21.57 6.51
C PRO A 65 -1.69 -20.33 5.62
N VAL A 66 -0.98 -19.36 6.19
CA VAL A 66 -0.48 -18.13 5.54
C VAL A 66 0.54 -18.52 4.49
#